data_AF-A0A2M7C4M2-F1
#
_entry.id   AF-A0A2M7C4M2-F1
#
_cell.length_a   1.000
_cell.length_b   1.000
_cell.length_c   1.000
_cell.angle_alpha   90.00
_cell.angle_beta   90.00
_cell.angle_gamma   90.00
#
_symmetry.space_group_name_H-M   'P 1'
#
loop_
_entity.id
_entity.type
_entity.pdbx_description
1 polymer ?
#
loop_
_entity_poly.entity_id
_entity_poly.type
_entity_poly.pdbx_seq_one_letter_code
_entity_poly.pdbx_strand_id
1 'polypeptide(L)'
;MKIYLSGLDFDAGKVKYNDERLIKLSEKFKPKKIAPFFAEFITDDPEQADAVAVRKDNILDLLIPDIEKMEGRLERSENQDEKKLAEKCIRAMEEEKALCDIDFSEAEKSVLKALSPLTFKPTIIIDGDISTDELIGRALKKAGIMFFYTAGQDECKAWPAEKNSSAVECAGKIHSDLARGFIRADVVTFNDMMSVFNMHGAKEKGLVKTVEKDHIIEDGDIIEIKFNV
;
A
#
# COMPACT_ATOMS: atom_id res chain seq x y z
N MET A 1 -1.82 -2.73 7.47
CA MET A 1 -2.74 -1.81 6.78
C MET A 1 -4.11 -1.99 7.41
N LYS A 2 -4.67 -0.92 7.98
CA LYS A 2 -6.04 -0.88 8.49
C LYS A 2 -7.00 -0.47 7.37
N ILE A 3 -8.06 -1.22 7.18
CA ILE A 3 -9.09 -0.96 6.17
C ILE A 3 -10.40 -0.75 6.91
N TYR A 4 -10.94 0.47 6.84
CA TYR A 4 -12.26 0.77 7.39
C TYR A 4 -13.34 0.22 6.47
N LEU A 5 -14.31 -0.49 7.04
CA LEU A 5 -15.42 -1.11 6.31
C LEU A 5 -16.72 -0.34 6.56
N SER A 6 -17.36 0.13 5.50
CA SER A 6 -18.69 0.75 5.54
C SER A 6 -19.69 -0.02 4.69
N GLY A 7 -20.75 -0.54 5.31
CA GLY A 7 -21.78 -1.32 4.62
C GLY A 7 -21.32 -2.67 4.06
N LEU A 8 -20.24 -3.25 4.60
CA LEU A 8 -19.70 -4.55 4.17
C LEU A 8 -19.78 -5.58 5.30
N ASP A 9 -20.17 -6.80 4.95
CA ASP A 9 -20.39 -7.90 5.89
C ASP A 9 -19.11 -8.76 6.05
N PHE A 10 -18.05 -8.17 6.61
CA PHE A 10 -16.85 -8.91 7.02
C PHE A 10 -16.61 -8.78 8.52
N ASP A 11 -16.04 -9.83 9.11
CA ASP A 11 -15.60 -9.77 10.51
C ASP A 11 -14.44 -8.77 10.67
N ALA A 12 -14.53 -7.93 11.71
CA ALA A 12 -13.44 -7.06 12.10
C ALA A 12 -12.25 -7.86 12.63
N GLY A 13 -11.04 -7.35 12.43
CA GLY A 13 -9.79 -7.93 12.92
C GLY A 13 -8.77 -8.25 11.84
N LYS A 14 -7.75 -9.03 12.22
CA LYS A 14 -6.62 -9.34 11.34
C LYS A 14 -7.00 -10.40 10.31
N VAL A 15 -6.84 -10.05 9.04
CA VAL A 15 -7.08 -10.92 7.89
C VAL A 15 -5.77 -11.15 7.16
N LYS A 16 -5.42 -12.43 6.96
CA LYS A 16 -4.25 -12.81 6.18
C LYS A 16 -4.53 -12.54 4.70
N TYR A 17 -3.60 -11.87 4.03
CA TYR A 17 -3.61 -11.73 2.58
C TYR A 17 -2.90 -12.92 1.92
N ASN A 18 -3.58 -13.64 1.03
CA ASN A 18 -3.01 -14.77 0.30
C ASN A 18 -2.33 -14.30 -1.00
N ASP A 19 -1.12 -13.78 -0.83
CA ASP A 19 -0.24 -13.40 -1.93
C ASP A 19 0.28 -14.63 -2.69
N GLU A 20 -0.13 -14.74 -3.96
CA GLU A 20 0.26 -15.84 -4.85
C GLU A 20 1.79 -15.99 -5.03
N ARG A 21 2.54 -14.87 -5.05
CA ARG A 21 4.00 -14.92 -5.23
C ARG A 21 4.66 -15.49 -3.98
N LEU A 22 4.23 -15.07 -2.79
CA LEU A 22 4.74 -15.63 -1.54
C LEU A 22 4.42 -17.11 -1.41
N ILE A 23 3.22 -17.54 -1.82
CA ILE A 23 2.82 -18.97 -1.82
C ILE A 23 3.79 -19.77 -2.71
N LYS A 24 4.02 -19.34 -3.95
CA LYS A 24 4.94 -20.00 -4.90
C LYS A 24 6.39 -20.02 -4.39
N LEU A 25 6.87 -18.93 -3.78
CA LEU A 25 8.20 -18.89 -3.15
C LEU A 25 8.28 -19.91 -2.00
N SER A 26 7.23 -20.01 -1.20
CA SER A 26 7.17 -20.94 -0.07
C SER A 26 7.17 -22.40 -0.53
N GLU A 27 6.44 -22.73 -1.59
CA GLU A 27 6.45 -24.07 -2.22
C GLU A 27 7.83 -24.43 -2.77
N LYS A 28 8.50 -23.45 -3.41
CA LYS A 28 9.83 -23.61 -3.98
C LYS A 28 10.90 -23.84 -2.91
N PHE A 29 10.98 -22.95 -1.92
CA PHE A 29 12.07 -22.93 -0.94
C PHE A 29 11.83 -23.81 0.27
N LYS A 30 10.56 -24.19 0.53
CA LYS A 30 10.12 -24.94 1.72
C LYS A 30 10.74 -24.37 3.00
N PRO A 31 10.54 -23.06 3.28
CA PRO A 31 11.23 -22.38 4.36
C PRO A 31 10.79 -22.89 5.72
N LYS A 32 11.64 -22.74 6.74
CA LYS A 32 11.25 -23.00 8.13
C LYS A 32 10.14 -22.06 8.61
N LYS A 33 10.07 -20.85 8.05
CA LYS A 33 9.09 -19.83 8.39
C LYS A 33 8.54 -19.13 7.16
N ILE A 34 7.24 -18.89 7.16
CA ILE A 34 6.55 -18.06 6.16
C ILE A 34 5.94 -16.88 6.89
N ALA A 35 6.25 -15.67 6.45
CA ALA A 35 5.74 -14.44 7.04
C ALA A 35 4.86 -13.70 6.01
N PRO A 36 3.53 -13.95 6.01
CA PRO A 36 2.61 -13.28 5.10
C PRO A 36 2.28 -11.87 5.58
N PHE A 37 1.66 -11.10 4.69
CA PHE A 37 1.05 -9.82 5.03
C PHE A 37 -0.32 -10.00 5.68
N PHE A 38 -0.64 -9.13 6.63
CA PHE A 38 -1.95 -9.06 7.26
C PHE A 38 -2.53 -7.65 7.09
N ALA A 39 -3.76 -7.58 6.62
CA ALA A 39 -4.59 -6.40 6.77
C ALA A 39 -5.38 -6.50 8.08
N GLU A 40 -5.86 -5.38 8.58
CA GLU A 40 -6.76 -5.32 9.73
C GLU A 40 -8.05 -4.62 9.29
N PHE A 41 -9.16 -5.32 9.35
CA PHE A 41 -10.48 -4.75 9.08
C PHE A 41 -10.99 -4.08 10.35
N ILE A 42 -11.42 -2.83 10.22
CA ILE A 42 -11.98 -2.04 11.33
C ILE A 42 -13.36 -1.52 10.91
N THR A 43 -14.30 -1.51 11.86
CA THR A 43 -15.67 -1.00 11.68
C THR A 43 -15.92 0.27 12.48
N ASP A 44 -14.97 0.63 13.34
CA ASP A 44 -14.99 1.80 14.21
C ASP A 44 -13.74 2.66 13.95
N ASP A 45 -13.76 3.91 14.39
CA ASP A 45 -12.63 4.86 14.30
C ASP A 45 -12.01 4.97 12.88
N PRO A 46 -12.76 5.41 11.86
CA PRO A 46 -12.27 5.52 10.47
C PRO A 46 -11.04 6.42 10.31
N GLU A 47 -10.79 7.32 11.27
CA GLU A 47 -9.59 8.15 11.32
C GLU A 47 -8.30 7.32 11.41
N GLN A 48 -8.34 6.14 12.01
CA GLN A 48 -7.18 5.24 12.10
C GLN A 48 -6.93 4.41 10.83
N ALA A 49 -7.84 4.46 9.86
CA ALA A 49 -7.74 3.65 8.65
C ALA A 49 -6.60 4.12 7.74
N ASP A 50 -5.94 3.19 7.06
CA ASP A 50 -5.02 3.48 5.96
C ASP A 50 -5.75 3.51 4.60
N ALA A 51 -6.89 2.82 4.52
CA ALA A 51 -7.80 2.83 3.37
C ALA A 51 -9.25 2.60 3.81
N VAL A 52 -10.17 2.87 2.91
CA VAL A 52 -11.61 2.75 3.13
C VAL A 52 -12.23 1.84 2.10
N ALA A 53 -13.09 0.93 2.52
CA ALA A 53 -13.89 0.08 1.67
C ALA A 53 -15.36 0.31 1.97
N VAL A 54 -16.16 0.55 0.93
CA VAL A 54 -17.56 0.92 1.09
C VAL A 54 -18.43 0.23 0.05
N ARG A 55 -19.59 -0.28 0.48
CA ARG A 55 -20.62 -0.74 -0.46
C ARG A 55 -21.15 0.46 -1.22
N LYS A 56 -21.33 0.33 -2.53
CA LYS A 56 -21.73 1.43 -3.41
C LYS A 56 -22.95 2.20 -2.91
N ASP A 57 -23.96 1.49 -2.42
CA ASP A 57 -25.20 2.08 -1.90
C ASP A 57 -25.01 2.86 -0.57
N ASN A 58 -23.84 2.74 0.06
CA ASN A 58 -23.44 3.40 1.31
C ASN A 58 -22.38 4.50 1.09
N ILE A 59 -22.05 4.86 -0.15
CA ILE A 59 -20.98 5.84 -0.42
C ILE A 59 -21.23 7.18 0.28
N LEU A 60 -22.49 7.61 0.37
CA LEU A 60 -22.89 8.86 1.00
C LEU A 60 -22.53 8.93 2.49
N ASP A 61 -22.47 7.79 3.19
CA ASP A 61 -22.07 7.72 4.60
C ASP A 61 -20.63 8.23 4.81
N LEU A 62 -19.80 8.12 3.77
CA LEU A 62 -18.42 8.65 3.77
C LEU A 62 -18.33 10.07 3.23
N LEU A 63 -19.10 10.37 2.18
CA LEU A 63 -18.99 11.65 1.47
C LEU A 63 -19.58 12.80 2.29
N ILE A 64 -20.74 12.61 2.92
CA ILE A 64 -21.45 13.68 3.64
C ILE A 64 -20.58 14.31 4.75
N PRO A 65 -19.94 13.54 5.67
CA PRO A 65 -19.09 14.13 6.69
C PRO A 65 -17.91 14.93 6.14
N ASP A 66 -17.34 14.51 5.01
CA ASP A 66 -16.27 15.25 4.36
C ASP A 66 -16.80 16.48 3.60
N ILE A 67 -18.02 16.44 3.04
CA ILE A 67 -18.68 17.64 2.48
C ILE A 67 -18.86 18.69 3.56
N GLU A 68 -19.45 18.34 4.71
CA GLU A 68 -19.65 19.26 5.85
C GLU A 68 -18.32 19.87 6.33
N LYS A 69 -17.24 19.06 6.34
CA LYS A 69 -15.88 19.51 6.65
C LYS A 69 -15.39 20.56 5.64
N MET A 70 -15.65 20.36 4.35
CA MET A 70 -15.25 21.30 3.30
C MET A 70 -16.10 22.57 3.30
N GLU A 71 -17.41 22.47 3.52
CA GLU A 71 -18.31 23.63 3.69
C GLU A 71 -17.85 24.51 4.85
N GLY A 72 -17.58 23.89 6.01
CA GLY A 72 -17.05 24.60 7.16
C GLY A 72 -15.70 25.29 6.90
N ARG A 73 -14.87 24.74 5.99
CA ARG A 73 -13.62 25.39 5.57
C ARG A 73 -13.86 26.54 4.60
N LEU A 74 -14.80 26.38 3.67
CA LEU A 74 -15.18 27.38 2.68
C LEU A 74 -15.70 28.67 3.34
N GLU A 75 -16.52 28.53 4.39
CA GLU A 75 -17.07 29.67 5.14
C GLU A 75 -16.01 30.43 5.93
N ARG A 76 -15.07 29.72 6.57
CA ARG A 76 -14.14 30.28 7.55
C ARG A 76 -12.81 30.75 6.97
N SER A 77 -12.40 30.22 5.82
CA SER A 77 -11.11 30.61 5.23
C SER A 77 -11.17 32.01 4.62
N GLU A 78 -10.09 32.77 4.72
CA GLU A 78 -9.89 34.01 3.96
C GLU A 78 -9.01 33.78 2.72
N ASN A 79 -8.39 32.60 2.61
CA ASN A 79 -7.50 32.25 1.51
C ASN A 79 -8.33 31.79 0.29
N GLN A 80 -8.23 32.55 -0.80
CA GLN A 80 -9.01 32.28 -2.01
C GLN A 80 -8.66 30.94 -2.67
N ASP A 81 -7.44 30.45 -2.54
CA ASP A 81 -7.05 29.15 -3.11
C ASP A 81 -7.58 27.99 -2.27
N GLU A 82 -7.66 28.15 -0.94
CA GLU A 82 -8.33 27.16 -0.09
C GLU A 82 -9.83 27.10 -0.35
N LYS A 83 -10.48 28.24 -0.60
CA LYS A 83 -11.90 28.27 -0.99
C LYS A 83 -12.14 27.50 -2.28
N LYS A 84 -11.33 27.75 -3.31
CA LYS A 84 -11.41 27.02 -4.59
C LYS A 84 -11.20 25.51 -4.39
N LEU A 85 -10.25 25.13 -3.53
CA LEU A 85 -10.02 23.72 -3.21
C LEU A 85 -11.24 23.11 -2.51
N ALA A 86 -11.82 23.78 -1.52
CA ALA A 86 -13.02 23.31 -0.84
C ALA A 86 -14.21 23.17 -1.81
N GLU A 87 -14.48 24.16 -2.65
CA GLU A 87 -15.50 24.10 -3.71
C GLU A 87 -15.28 22.92 -4.67
N LYS A 88 -14.04 22.71 -5.11
CA LYS A 88 -13.66 21.57 -5.95
C LYS A 88 -13.92 20.22 -5.26
N CYS A 89 -13.61 20.11 -3.98
CA CYS A 89 -13.86 18.90 -3.20
C CYS A 89 -15.36 18.63 -3.01
N ILE A 90 -16.13 19.66 -2.64
CA ILE A 90 -17.59 19.56 -2.48
C ILE A 90 -18.22 19.06 -3.77
N ARG A 91 -17.92 19.72 -4.90
CA ARG A 91 -18.46 19.33 -6.20
C ARG A 91 -18.12 17.88 -6.57
N ALA A 92 -16.90 17.43 -6.29
CA ALA A 92 -16.51 16.05 -6.57
C ALA A 92 -17.36 15.05 -5.77
N MET A 93 -17.58 15.32 -4.49
CA MET A 93 -18.35 14.44 -3.60
C MET A 93 -19.86 14.50 -3.89
N GLU A 94 -20.40 15.65 -4.31
CA GLU A 94 -21.78 15.75 -4.83
C GLU A 94 -22.00 14.92 -6.11
N GLU A 95 -20.95 14.73 -6.91
CA GLU A 95 -20.93 13.79 -8.05
C GLU A 95 -20.61 12.34 -7.63
N GLU A 96 -20.74 12.02 -6.34
CA GLU A 96 -20.47 10.72 -5.72
C GLU A 96 -19.03 10.19 -5.89
N LYS A 97 -18.05 11.09 -6.04
CA LYS A 97 -16.63 10.71 -6.19
C LYS A 97 -15.86 10.93 -4.88
N ALA A 98 -15.16 9.88 -4.45
CA ALA A 98 -14.19 10.00 -3.35
C ALA A 98 -13.03 10.92 -3.75
N LEU A 99 -12.52 11.71 -2.82
CA LEU A 99 -11.45 12.68 -3.09
C LEU A 99 -10.15 12.02 -3.56
N CYS A 100 -9.87 10.76 -3.18
CA CYS A 100 -8.69 10.05 -3.69
C CYS A 100 -8.69 9.83 -5.21
N ASP A 101 -9.85 10.00 -5.87
CA ASP A 101 -10.04 9.80 -7.31
C ASP A 101 -10.02 11.10 -8.11
N ILE A 102 -9.70 12.21 -7.44
CA ILE A 102 -9.65 13.54 -8.04
C ILE A 102 -8.19 13.96 -8.21
N ASP A 103 -7.89 14.51 -9.40
CA ASP A 103 -6.58 15.06 -9.68
C ASP A 103 -6.38 16.39 -8.93
N PHE A 104 -5.48 16.34 -7.96
CA PHE A 104 -5.02 17.49 -7.20
C PHE A 104 -3.55 17.79 -7.51
N SER A 105 -3.21 19.07 -7.57
CA SER A 105 -1.82 19.54 -7.53
C SER A 105 -1.16 19.19 -6.20
N GLU A 106 0.17 19.18 -6.17
CA GLU A 106 0.92 18.87 -4.93
C GLU A 106 0.61 19.84 -3.79
N ALA A 107 0.33 21.11 -4.10
CA ALA A 107 -0.09 22.10 -3.12
C ALA A 107 -1.47 21.75 -2.52
N GLU A 108 -2.45 21.41 -3.35
CA GLU A 108 -3.78 20.98 -2.90
C GLU A 108 -3.69 19.69 -2.07
N LYS A 109 -2.90 18.70 -2.50
CA LYS A 109 -2.66 17.47 -1.75
C LYS A 109 -2.07 17.75 -0.36
N SER A 110 -1.15 18.72 -0.24
CA SER A 110 -0.57 19.10 1.04
C SER A 110 -1.64 19.64 2.00
N VAL A 111 -2.58 20.44 1.50
CA VAL A 111 -3.70 20.97 2.30
C VAL A 111 -4.65 19.84 2.70
N LEU A 112 -5.02 18.97 1.76
CA LEU A 112 -5.91 17.83 2.04
C LEU A 112 -5.30 16.85 3.05
N LYS A 113 -4.00 16.58 2.99
CA LYS A 113 -3.30 15.78 4.01
C LYS A 113 -3.42 16.39 5.41
N ALA A 114 -3.36 17.72 5.53
CA ALA A 114 -3.51 18.40 6.80
C ALA A 114 -4.98 18.40 7.29
N LEU A 115 -5.94 18.53 6.39
CA LEU A 115 -7.37 18.48 6.71
C LEU A 115 -7.89 17.06 6.99
N SER A 116 -7.18 16.04 6.51
CA SER A 116 -7.49 14.62 6.69
C SER A 116 -8.97 14.26 6.41
N PRO A 117 -9.52 14.62 5.23
CA PRO A 117 -10.81 14.06 4.82
C PRO A 117 -10.68 12.55 4.60
N LEU A 118 -11.67 11.80 5.08
CA LEU A 118 -11.66 10.34 5.06
C LEU A 118 -11.57 9.79 3.63
N THR A 119 -12.31 10.39 2.72
CA THR A 119 -12.42 10.01 1.30
C THR A 119 -11.19 10.36 0.46
N PHE A 120 -10.24 11.11 1.02
CA PHE A 120 -8.92 11.33 0.41
C PHE A 120 -7.96 10.17 0.70
N LYS A 121 -8.26 9.33 1.69
CA LYS A 121 -7.61 8.03 1.83
C LYS A 121 -8.02 7.13 0.66
N PRO A 122 -7.18 6.14 0.27
CA PRO A 122 -7.53 5.17 -0.76
C PRO A 122 -8.91 4.57 -0.50
N THR A 123 -9.88 4.91 -1.35
CA THR A 123 -11.28 4.50 -1.20
C THR A 123 -11.66 3.48 -2.27
N ILE A 124 -12.25 2.38 -1.84
CA ILE A 124 -12.61 1.23 -2.66
C ILE A 124 -14.13 1.10 -2.59
N ILE A 125 -14.78 1.44 -3.71
CA ILE A 125 -16.22 1.31 -3.87
C ILE A 125 -16.51 -0.10 -4.41
N ILE A 126 -17.39 -0.82 -3.74
CA ILE A 126 -17.71 -2.22 -4.04
C ILE A 126 -19.16 -2.31 -4.52
N ASP A 127 -19.31 -2.87 -5.71
CA ASP A 127 -20.60 -3.17 -6.35
C ASP A 127 -20.69 -4.71 -6.46
N GLY A 128 -21.56 -5.32 -5.66
CA GLY A 128 -21.71 -6.78 -5.54
C GLY A 128 -20.76 -7.46 -4.54
N ASP A 129 -20.61 -8.78 -4.68
CA ASP A 129 -19.80 -9.61 -3.80
C ASP A 129 -18.29 -9.43 -4.06
N ILE A 130 -17.49 -9.52 -3.00
CA ILE A 130 -16.03 -9.46 -3.08
C ILE A 130 -15.42 -10.41 -2.05
N SER A 131 -14.28 -11.03 -2.38
CA SER A 131 -13.50 -11.80 -1.41
C SER A 131 -12.59 -10.91 -0.56
N THR A 132 -12.15 -11.39 0.61
CA THR A 132 -11.21 -10.66 1.46
C THR A 132 -9.88 -10.38 0.76
N ASP A 133 -9.35 -11.35 0.01
CA ASP A 133 -8.09 -11.19 -0.72
C ASP A 133 -8.23 -10.16 -1.84
N GLU A 134 -9.33 -10.20 -2.59
CA GLU A 134 -9.58 -9.22 -3.64
C GLU A 134 -9.73 -7.81 -3.06
N LEU A 135 -10.43 -7.66 -1.94
CA LEU A 135 -10.57 -6.38 -1.25
C LEU A 135 -9.21 -5.82 -0.82
N ILE A 136 -8.41 -6.63 -0.12
CA ILE A 136 -7.07 -6.24 0.35
C ILE A 136 -6.17 -5.89 -0.85
N GLY A 137 -6.19 -6.70 -1.92
CA GLY A 137 -5.43 -6.45 -3.13
C GLY A 137 -5.80 -5.13 -3.82
N ARG A 138 -7.11 -4.84 -3.95
CA ARG A 138 -7.58 -3.54 -4.47
C ARG A 138 -7.14 -2.38 -3.59
N ALA A 139 -7.21 -2.53 -2.27
CA ALA A 139 -6.80 -1.49 -1.32
C ALA A 139 -5.30 -1.20 -1.39
N LEU A 140 -4.45 -2.23 -1.38
CA LEU A 140 -3.01 -2.10 -1.57
C LEU A 140 -2.66 -1.41 -2.89
N LYS A 141 -3.32 -1.82 -3.99
CA LYS A 141 -3.12 -1.22 -5.31
C LYS A 141 -3.49 0.26 -5.33
N LYS A 142 -4.64 0.62 -4.76
CA LYS A 142 -5.14 2.01 -4.67
C LYS A 142 -4.23 2.87 -3.78
N ALA A 143 -3.70 2.30 -2.71
CA ALA A 143 -2.72 2.93 -1.82
C ALA A 143 -1.32 3.05 -2.44
N GLY A 144 -1.08 2.49 -3.64
CA GLY A 144 0.24 2.50 -4.25
C GLY A 144 1.25 1.65 -3.50
N ILE A 145 0.81 0.60 -2.81
CA ILE A 145 1.68 -0.35 -2.10
C ILE A 145 2.04 -1.49 -3.06
N MET A 146 3.32 -1.88 -3.04
CA MET A 146 3.88 -3.04 -3.73
C MET A 146 4.48 -4.02 -2.72
N PHE A 147 4.79 -5.23 -3.17
CA PHE A 147 5.55 -6.19 -2.37
C PHE A 147 6.88 -6.51 -3.03
N PHE A 148 7.95 -6.44 -2.25
CA PHE A 148 9.20 -7.14 -2.54
C PHE A 148 9.39 -8.27 -1.52
N TYR A 149 10.34 -9.15 -1.77
CA TYR A 149 10.47 -10.39 -1.01
C TYR A 149 11.90 -10.64 -0.57
N THR A 150 12.02 -11.29 0.58
CA THR A 150 13.21 -12.04 0.97
C THR A 150 12.84 -13.51 0.96
N ALA A 151 13.61 -14.35 0.28
CA ALA A 151 13.26 -15.77 0.10
C ALA A 151 14.48 -16.70 0.21
N GLY A 152 14.35 -17.73 1.04
CA GLY A 152 15.36 -18.77 1.24
C GLY A 152 14.83 -19.89 2.13
N GLN A 153 15.70 -20.83 2.51
CA GLN A 153 15.29 -21.99 3.34
C GLN A 153 14.95 -21.64 4.79
N ASP A 154 15.42 -20.50 5.31
CA ASP A 154 15.11 -20.07 6.66
C ASP A 154 13.76 -19.34 6.72
N GLU A 155 13.57 -18.32 5.87
CA GLU A 155 12.33 -17.56 5.80
C GLU A 155 11.98 -17.16 4.35
N CYS A 156 10.69 -17.23 4.04
CA CYS A 156 10.10 -16.48 2.93
C CYS A 156 9.16 -15.42 3.51
N LYS A 157 9.35 -14.16 3.11
CA LYS A 157 8.58 -13.04 3.62
C LYS A 157 8.23 -12.05 2.52
N ALA A 158 6.99 -11.58 2.54
CA ALA A 158 6.53 -10.45 1.75
C ALA A 158 6.67 -9.16 2.56
N TRP A 159 7.29 -8.16 1.96
CA TRP A 159 7.53 -6.85 2.57
C TRP A 159 6.76 -5.78 1.82
N PRO A 160 5.75 -5.15 2.46
CA PRO A 160 5.03 -4.05 1.84
C PRO A 160 5.92 -2.80 1.78
N ALA A 161 5.96 -2.16 0.63
CA ALA A 161 6.63 -0.88 0.40
C ALA A 161 5.78 0.03 -0.49
N GLU A 162 6.01 1.33 -0.42
CA GLU A 162 5.40 2.26 -1.37
C GLU A 162 6.01 2.03 -2.76
N LYS A 163 5.20 2.11 -3.81
CA LYS A 163 5.72 2.10 -5.19
C LYS A 163 6.78 3.17 -5.36
N ASN A 164 7.81 2.84 -6.14
CA ASN A 164 9.00 3.66 -6.33
C ASN A 164 9.92 3.77 -5.10
N SER A 165 9.75 2.92 -4.09
CA SER A 165 10.72 2.84 -2.98
C SER A 165 12.09 2.40 -3.49
N SER A 166 13.12 3.11 -3.05
CA SER A 166 14.52 2.80 -3.29
C SER A 166 14.99 1.54 -2.55
N ALA A 167 16.13 0.99 -2.94
CA ALA A 167 16.72 -0.18 -2.31
C ALA A 167 17.04 0.05 -0.82
N VAL A 168 17.49 1.25 -0.45
CA VAL A 168 17.75 1.59 0.95
C VAL A 168 16.47 1.75 1.77
N GLU A 169 15.40 2.29 1.18
CA GLU A 169 14.09 2.36 1.83
C GLU A 169 13.49 0.96 2.04
N CYS A 170 13.60 0.08 1.04
CA CYS A 170 13.21 -1.33 1.16
C CYS A 170 14.02 -2.05 2.23
N ALA A 171 15.34 -1.81 2.32
CA ALA A 171 16.16 -2.33 3.41
C ALA A 171 15.66 -1.84 4.78
N GLY A 172 15.23 -0.58 4.88
CA GLY A 172 14.62 -0.01 6.08
C GLY A 172 13.30 -0.67 6.48
N LYS A 173 12.49 -1.13 5.51
CA LYS A 173 11.29 -1.94 5.78
C LYS A 173 11.65 -3.29 6.40
N ILE A 174 12.79 -3.88 6.02
CA ILE A 174 13.29 -5.13 6.62
C ILE A 174 13.77 -4.87 8.06
N HIS A 175 14.70 -3.93 8.24
CA HIS A 175 15.20 -3.51 9.54
C HIS A 175 15.94 -2.16 9.43
N SER A 176 15.84 -1.31 10.44
CA SER A 176 16.47 0.03 10.43
C SER A 176 18.01 -0.02 10.33
N ASP A 177 18.65 -1.02 10.95
CA ASP A 177 20.10 -1.22 10.85
C ASP A 177 20.57 -1.59 9.43
N LEU A 178 19.75 -2.29 8.65
CA LEU A 178 20.07 -2.61 7.26
C LEU A 178 20.12 -1.36 6.39
N ALA A 179 19.20 -0.42 6.61
CA ALA A 179 19.23 0.87 5.94
C ALA A 179 20.46 1.70 6.36
N ARG A 180 20.76 1.75 7.68
CA ARG A 180 21.92 2.50 8.20
C ARG A 180 23.24 1.97 7.65
N GLY A 181 23.39 0.65 7.65
CA GLY A 181 24.59 -0.04 7.20
C GLY A 181 24.62 -0.39 5.72
N PHE A 182 23.65 0.08 4.91
CA PHE A 182 23.46 -0.36 3.53
C PHE A 182 24.72 -0.15 2.68
N ILE A 183 25.18 -1.23 2.04
CA ILE A 183 26.27 -1.21 1.05
C ILE A 183 25.68 -1.33 -0.36
N ARG A 184 24.89 -2.38 -0.61
CA ARG A 184 24.24 -2.68 -1.89
C ARG A 184 23.13 -3.71 -1.71
N ALA A 185 22.28 -3.88 -2.71
CA ALA A 185 21.31 -4.98 -2.77
C ALA A 185 21.54 -5.83 -4.02
N ASP A 186 21.46 -7.15 -3.88
CA ASP A 186 21.34 -8.07 -5.01
C ASP A 186 19.85 -8.29 -5.28
N VAL A 187 19.40 -7.99 -6.50
CA VAL A 187 17.99 -8.02 -6.91
C VAL A 187 17.80 -9.05 -8.02
N VAL A 188 16.74 -9.84 -7.92
CA VAL A 188 16.31 -10.82 -8.94
C VAL A 188 14.80 -10.74 -9.09
N THR A 189 14.33 -10.74 -10.33
CA THR A 189 12.88 -10.74 -10.60
C THR A 189 12.23 -12.03 -10.10
N PHE A 190 10.93 -11.99 -9.80
CA PHE A 190 10.17 -13.18 -9.42
C PHE A 190 10.36 -14.35 -10.40
N ASN A 191 10.20 -14.09 -11.69
CA ASN A 191 10.28 -15.11 -12.73
C ASN A 191 11.68 -15.73 -12.81
N ASP A 192 12.72 -14.90 -12.75
CA ASP A 192 14.11 -15.37 -12.77
C ASP A 192 14.42 -16.21 -11.54
N MET A 193 13.98 -15.78 -10.35
CA MET A 193 14.14 -16.56 -9.12
C MET A 193 13.44 -17.92 -9.21
N MET A 194 12.25 -17.98 -9.81
CA MET A 194 11.55 -19.25 -10.02
C MET A 194 12.33 -20.21 -10.93
N SER A 195 13.17 -19.72 -11.85
CA SER A 195 13.98 -20.51 -12.78
C SER A 195 15.31 -21.07 -12.22
N VAL A 196 15.71 -20.65 -11.01
CA VAL A 196 16.99 -21.03 -10.38
C VAL A 196 16.78 -21.61 -9.00
N PHE A 197 17.79 -22.28 -8.42
CA PHE A 197 17.60 -22.93 -7.12
C PHE A 197 17.54 -21.93 -5.96
N ASN A 198 18.34 -20.86 -6.02
CA ASN A 198 18.48 -19.82 -5.00
C ASN A 198 19.18 -18.58 -5.59
N MET A 199 19.39 -17.56 -4.75
CA MET A 199 20.10 -16.32 -5.13
C MET A 199 21.52 -16.59 -5.66
N HIS A 200 22.23 -17.58 -5.11
CA HIS A 200 23.56 -17.96 -5.60
C HIS A 200 23.50 -18.51 -7.03
N GLY A 201 22.57 -19.42 -7.32
CA GLY A 201 22.36 -19.93 -8.67
C GLY A 201 21.85 -18.85 -9.64
N ALA A 202 21.10 -17.86 -9.15
CA ALA A 202 20.76 -16.66 -9.93
C ALA A 202 22.02 -15.88 -10.35
N LYS A 203 22.95 -15.73 -9.40
CA LYS A 203 24.22 -15.03 -9.61
C LYS A 203 25.13 -15.73 -10.61
N GLU A 204 25.27 -17.06 -10.50
CA GLU A 204 26.05 -17.87 -11.43
C GLU A 204 25.52 -17.79 -12.87
N LYS A 205 24.21 -17.63 -13.03
CA LYS A 205 23.56 -17.44 -14.34
C LYS A 205 23.50 -15.99 -14.82
N GLY A 206 24.05 -15.03 -14.08
CA GLY A 206 24.05 -13.62 -14.43
C GLY A 206 22.67 -12.94 -14.37
N LEU A 207 21.72 -13.51 -13.63
CA LEU A 207 20.35 -12.97 -13.46
C LEU A 207 20.25 -11.96 -12.32
N VAL A 208 21.28 -11.88 -11.47
CA VAL A 208 21.34 -10.91 -10.35
C VAL A 208 21.75 -9.55 -10.88
N LYS A 209 20.96 -8.54 -10.53
CA LYS A 209 21.33 -7.14 -10.65
C LYS A 209 21.78 -6.62 -9.29
N THR A 210 23.05 -6.29 -9.15
CA THR A 210 23.56 -5.62 -7.95
C THR A 210 23.33 -4.12 -8.07
N VAL A 211 22.66 -3.52 -7.09
CA VAL A 211 22.16 -2.14 -7.16
C VAL A 211 22.60 -1.32 -5.95
N GLU A 212 22.72 -0.02 -6.16
CA GLU A 212 23.06 0.96 -5.13
C GLU A 212 21.81 1.46 -4.40
N LYS A 213 21.99 2.41 -3.48
CA LYS A 213 20.96 2.90 -2.55
C LYS A 213 19.71 3.42 -3.24
N ASP A 214 19.89 4.23 -4.28
CA ASP A 214 18.81 4.98 -4.94
C ASP A 214 18.09 4.16 -6.02
N HIS A 215 18.46 2.90 -6.22
CA HIS A 215 17.80 2.07 -7.21
C HIS A 215 16.37 1.76 -6.77
N ILE A 216 15.42 2.01 -7.67
CA ILE A 216 14.01 1.69 -7.43
C ILE A 216 13.81 0.18 -7.51
N ILE A 217 13.23 -0.39 -6.46
CA ILE A 217 12.85 -1.81 -6.42
C ILE A 217 11.49 -1.96 -7.09
N GLU A 218 11.33 -3.00 -7.89
CA GLU A 218 10.09 -3.27 -8.61
C GLU A 218 9.17 -4.22 -7.82
N ASP A 219 7.87 -4.14 -8.08
CA ASP A 219 6.89 -5.06 -7.51
C ASP A 219 7.19 -6.50 -7.92
N GLY A 220 7.37 -7.40 -6.95
CA GLY A 220 7.72 -8.80 -7.22
C GLY A 220 9.18 -9.14 -6.99
N ASP A 221 10.06 -8.15 -6.84
CA ASP A 221 11.50 -8.41 -6.74
C ASP A 221 11.86 -9.19 -5.48
N ILE A 222 12.80 -10.12 -5.62
CA ILE A 222 13.47 -10.80 -4.52
C ILE A 222 14.80 -10.09 -4.30
N ILE A 223 15.04 -9.63 -3.06
CA ILE A 223 16.24 -8.86 -2.74
C ILE A 223 17.05 -9.52 -1.62
N GLU A 224 18.37 -9.38 -1.70
CA GLU A 224 19.30 -9.70 -0.61
C GLU A 224 20.18 -8.47 -0.32
N ILE A 225 20.06 -7.93 0.91
CA ILE A 225 20.78 -6.73 1.31
C ILE A 225 22.17 -7.09 1.84
N LYS A 226 23.21 -6.40 1.33
CA LYS A 226 24.55 -6.40 1.92
C LYS A 226 24.73 -5.13 2.73
N PHE A 227 25.15 -5.29 3.98
CA PHE A 227 25.26 -4.21 4.94
C PHE A 227 26.45 -4.43 5.88
N ASN A 228 26.90 -3.36 6.54
CA ASN A 228 27.87 -3.41 7.62
C ASN A 228 27.49 -2.39 8.71
N VAL A 229 27.50 -2.81 9.97
CA VAL A 229 27.10 -2.02 11.13
C VAL A 229 28.22 -1.97 12.14
#